data_AF-A0A200QIH0-F1
#
_entry.id   AF-A0A200QIH0-F1
#
_cell.length_a   1.000
_cell.length_b   1.000
_cell.length_c   1.000
_cell.angle_alpha   90.00
_cell.angle_beta   90.00
_cell.angle_gamma   90.00
#
_symmetry.space_group_name_H-M   'P 1'
#
loop_
_entity.id
_entity.type
_entity.pdbx_description
1 polymer ?
#
loop_
_entity_poly.entity_id
_entity_poly.type
_entity_poly.pdbx_seq_one_letter_code
_entity_poly.pdbx_strand_id
1 'polypeptide(L)'
;MITIDLLQAHPALDEIEREKVCSVMDPLKLSYEARVHASQNKRLPVQIVLHALYYDQLKLRSGTDEQQQQQQDAVSTRSQLLQSADVSLRKENEVLRSELMKMKLYISDLQNNNKKNKKVIGPHSSANNKSSKPTTFFTSFSKTLGKLNPFRHGSKDTSNIDDGSCVDLTKPRRRRFSIS
;
A
#
# COMPACT_ATOMS: atom_id res chain seq x y z
N MET A 1 -27.82 -27.50 3.60
CA MET A 1 -28.91 -26.54 3.33
C MET A 1 -30.23 -27.29 3.21
N ILE A 2 -30.41 -28.17 2.21
CA ILE A 2 -31.62 -29.01 2.03
C ILE A 2 -32.08 -29.73 3.33
N THR A 3 -31.16 -30.31 4.09
CA THR A 3 -31.47 -30.99 5.36
C THR A 3 -31.96 -30.04 6.46
N ILE A 4 -31.37 -28.85 6.57
CA ILE A 4 -31.76 -27.84 7.57
C ILE A 4 -33.17 -27.32 7.23
N ASP A 5 -33.43 -27.08 5.95
CA ASP A 5 -34.73 -26.61 5.45
C ASP A 5 -35.82 -27.70 5.61
N LEU A 6 -35.48 -28.97 5.40
CA LEU A 6 -36.39 -30.10 5.59
C LEU A 6 -36.83 -30.23 7.06
N LEU A 7 -35.90 -30.06 8.00
CA LEU A 7 -36.24 -30.00 9.43
C LEU A 7 -37.07 -28.76 9.79
N GLN A 8 -37.01 -27.69 9.02
CA GLN A 8 -37.83 -26.51 9.27
C GLN A 8 -39.25 -26.67 8.71
N ALA A 9 -39.38 -27.34 7.55
CA ALA A 9 -40.65 -27.57 6.87
C ALA A 9 -41.51 -28.70 7.47
N HIS A 10 -40.91 -29.65 8.21
CA HIS A 10 -41.62 -30.79 8.78
C HIS A 10 -41.55 -30.84 10.32
N PRO A 11 -42.42 -30.09 11.04
CA PRO A 11 -42.47 -30.05 12.51
C PRO A 11 -42.83 -31.40 13.15
N ALA A 12 -43.48 -32.31 12.43
CA ALA A 12 -43.98 -33.59 12.95
C ALA A 12 -42.94 -34.72 13.03
N LEU A 13 -41.69 -34.49 12.59
CA LEU A 13 -40.63 -35.51 12.66
C LEU A 13 -40.23 -35.80 14.11
N ASP A 14 -40.22 -37.08 14.45
CA ASP A 14 -39.80 -37.56 15.77
C ASP A 14 -38.28 -37.49 15.93
N GLU A 15 -37.75 -37.59 17.16
CA GLU A 15 -36.30 -37.42 17.43
C GLU A 15 -35.43 -38.36 16.58
N ILE A 16 -35.84 -39.63 16.47
CA ILE A 16 -35.12 -40.66 15.71
C ILE A 16 -35.12 -40.35 14.21
N GLU A 17 -36.20 -39.79 13.68
CA GLU A 17 -36.31 -39.43 12.27
C GLU A 17 -35.44 -38.21 11.95
N ARG A 18 -35.42 -37.23 12.86
CA ARG A 18 -34.53 -36.07 12.76
C ARG A 18 -33.07 -36.48 12.73
N GLU A 19 -32.68 -37.43 13.58
CA GLU A 19 -31.33 -37.97 13.60
C GLU A 19 -30.96 -38.66 12.28
N LYS A 20 -31.86 -39.50 11.74
CA LYS A 20 -31.65 -40.18 10.44
C LYS A 20 -31.51 -39.19 9.28
N VAL A 21 -32.39 -38.18 9.21
CA VAL A 21 -32.33 -37.13 8.19
C VAL A 21 -31.04 -36.31 8.30
N CYS A 22 -30.59 -36.08 9.52
CA CYS A 22 -29.38 -35.32 9.80
C CYS A 22 -28.09 -36.14 9.60
N SER A 23 -28.15 -37.47 9.64
CA SER A 23 -26.98 -38.35 9.51
C SER A 23 -26.26 -38.21 8.17
N VAL A 24 -26.96 -37.82 7.10
CA VAL A 24 -26.35 -37.59 5.78
C VAL A 24 -25.73 -36.20 5.65
N MET A 25 -25.94 -35.32 6.64
CA MET A 25 -25.39 -33.98 6.65
C MET A 25 -24.00 -33.97 7.29
N ASP A 26 -23.01 -33.48 6.54
CA ASP A 26 -21.68 -33.19 7.07
C ASP A 26 -21.58 -31.70 7.45
N PRO A 27 -21.55 -31.36 8.76
CA PRO A 27 -21.47 -29.96 9.21
C PRO A 27 -20.20 -29.25 8.76
N LEU A 28 -19.14 -29.99 8.44
CA LEU A 28 -17.84 -29.44 8.05
C LEU A 28 -17.81 -29.03 6.57
N LYS A 29 -18.73 -29.55 5.76
CA LYS A 29 -18.90 -29.18 4.34
C LYS A 29 -19.96 -28.10 4.12
N LEU A 30 -20.58 -27.60 5.19
CA LEU A 30 -21.52 -26.48 5.10
C LEU A 30 -20.78 -25.17 4.80
N SER A 31 -21.38 -24.31 3.99
CA SER A 31 -20.92 -22.92 3.81
C SER A 31 -21.01 -22.13 5.11
N TYR A 32 -20.31 -21.00 5.20
CA TYR A 32 -20.34 -20.13 6.38
C TYR A 32 -21.77 -19.75 6.78
N GLU A 33 -22.56 -19.22 5.83
CA GLU A 33 -23.96 -18.86 6.05
C GLU A 33 -24.79 -20.06 6.55
N ALA A 34 -24.62 -21.23 5.92
CA ALA A 34 -25.34 -22.43 6.34
C ALA A 34 -24.97 -22.89 7.75
N ARG A 35 -23.72 -22.71 8.19
CA ARG A 35 -23.31 -22.99 9.58
C ARG A 35 -23.92 -21.99 10.56
N VAL A 36 -24.00 -20.71 10.21
CA VAL A 36 -24.67 -19.69 11.03
C VAL A 36 -26.14 -20.07 11.22
N HIS A 37 -26.84 -20.43 10.14
CA HIS A 37 -28.22 -20.91 10.22
C HIS A 37 -28.35 -22.21 11.04
N ALA A 38 -27.45 -23.18 10.85
CA ALA A 38 -27.44 -24.42 11.62
C ALA A 38 -27.24 -24.17 13.12
N SER A 39 -26.39 -23.21 13.49
CA SER A 39 -26.08 -22.91 14.89
C SER A 39 -27.29 -22.38 15.68
N GLN A 40 -28.25 -21.78 14.98
CA GLN A 40 -29.47 -21.22 15.56
C GLN A 40 -30.64 -22.24 15.56
N ASN A 41 -30.49 -23.36 14.86
CA ASN A 41 -31.57 -24.33 14.69
C ASN A 41 -31.64 -25.31 15.87
N LYS A 42 -32.64 -25.12 16.74
CA LYS A 42 -32.90 -25.95 17.93
C LYS A 42 -33.34 -27.39 17.61
N ARG A 43 -33.69 -27.70 16.36
CA ARG A 43 -34.12 -29.03 15.92
C ARG A 43 -32.98 -29.87 15.35
N LEU A 44 -31.79 -29.31 15.17
CA LEU A 44 -30.65 -30.11 14.75
C LEU A 44 -30.10 -30.92 15.93
N PRO A 45 -29.60 -32.14 15.69
CA PRO A 45 -28.85 -32.88 16.70
C PRO A 45 -27.72 -32.05 17.28
N VAL A 46 -27.48 -32.17 18.59
CA VAL A 46 -26.45 -31.41 19.32
C VAL A 46 -25.07 -31.53 18.67
N GLN A 47 -24.71 -32.71 18.15
CA GLN A 47 -23.42 -32.93 17.50
C GLN A 47 -23.22 -32.03 16.28
N ILE A 48 -24.27 -31.81 15.50
CA ILE A 48 -24.22 -30.97 14.31
C ILE A 48 -24.07 -29.49 14.69
N VAL A 49 -24.85 -29.05 15.67
CA VAL A 49 -24.79 -27.67 16.18
C VAL A 49 -23.40 -27.41 16.77
N LEU A 50 -22.86 -28.36 17.52
CA LEU A 50 -21.50 -28.32 18.05
C LEU A 50 -20.47 -28.16 16.92
N HIS A 51 -20.54 -29.01 15.89
CA HIS A 51 -19.61 -28.92 14.77
C HIS A 51 -19.74 -27.59 13.99
N ALA A 52 -20.95 -27.04 13.87
CA ALA A 52 -21.17 -25.74 13.24
C ALA A 52 -20.56 -24.59 14.06
N LEU A 53 -20.72 -24.62 15.39
CA LEU A 53 -20.17 -23.60 16.31
C LEU A 53 -18.65 -23.66 16.43
N TYR A 54 -18.08 -24.86 16.45
CA TYR A 54 -16.66 -25.09 16.67
C TYR A 54 -15.88 -25.39 15.39
N TYR A 55 -16.47 -25.11 14.21
CA TYR A 55 -15.85 -25.41 12.91
C TYR A 55 -14.43 -24.86 12.79
N ASP A 56 -14.23 -23.59 13.15
CA ASP A 56 -12.92 -22.93 13.01
C ASP A 56 -11.87 -23.61 13.88
N GLN A 57 -12.22 -23.98 15.12
CA GLN A 57 -11.31 -24.70 16.02
C GLN A 57 -11.03 -26.13 15.53
N LEU A 58 -12.04 -26.79 14.93
CA LEU A 58 -11.90 -28.12 14.37
C LEU A 58 -10.97 -28.11 13.15
N LYS A 59 -11.11 -27.10 12.28
CA LYS A 59 -10.30 -26.91 11.07
C LYS A 59 -8.85 -26.59 11.37
N LEU A 60 -8.61 -25.72 12.35
CA LEU A 60 -7.26 -25.40 12.83
C LEU A 60 -6.56 -26.63 13.40
N ARG A 61 -7.30 -27.51 14.07
CA ARG A 61 -6.75 -28.75 14.63
C ARG A 61 -6.57 -29.87 13.60
N SER A 62 -7.39 -29.89 12.56
CA SER A 62 -7.29 -30.88 11.48
C SER A 62 -6.28 -30.50 10.39
N GLY A 63 -5.65 -29.32 10.48
CA GLY A 63 -4.65 -28.87 9.51
C GLY A 63 -5.19 -28.75 8.09
N THR A 64 -6.51 -28.57 7.91
CA THR A 64 -7.11 -28.54 6.57
C THR A 64 -6.93 -27.17 5.93
N ASP A 65 -5.98 -27.13 4.99
CA ASP A 65 -5.51 -25.98 4.21
C ASP A 65 -6.57 -25.33 3.28
N GLU A 66 -7.80 -25.85 3.23
CA GLU A 66 -8.79 -25.45 2.21
C GLU A 66 -9.16 -23.95 2.21
N GLN A 67 -9.06 -23.27 3.35
CA GLN A 67 -9.24 -21.81 3.42
C GLN A 67 -7.95 -21.04 3.16
N GLN A 68 -6.78 -21.61 3.49
CA GLN A 68 -5.50 -21.01 3.12
C GLN A 68 -5.33 -21.02 1.61
N GLN A 69 -5.76 -22.08 0.92
CA GLN A 69 -5.60 -22.23 -0.52
C GLN A 69 -6.46 -21.22 -1.30
N GLN A 70 -7.75 -21.08 -0.98
CA GLN A 70 -8.61 -20.06 -1.62
C GLN A 70 -8.16 -18.63 -1.33
N GLN A 71 -7.66 -18.36 -0.12
CA GLN A 71 -7.18 -17.03 0.24
C GLN A 71 -5.79 -16.74 -0.36
N GLN A 72 -4.91 -17.74 -0.46
CA GLN A 72 -3.62 -17.65 -1.16
C GLN A 72 -3.79 -17.46 -2.66
N ASP A 73 -4.74 -18.15 -3.30
CA ASP A 73 -4.99 -18.01 -4.73
C ASP A 73 -5.50 -16.60 -5.08
N ALA A 74 -6.42 -16.06 -4.28
CA ALA A 74 -6.90 -14.69 -4.44
C ALA A 74 -5.80 -13.64 -4.21
N VAL A 75 -4.96 -13.84 -3.19
CA VAL A 75 -3.83 -12.94 -2.88
C VAL A 75 -2.72 -13.04 -3.94
N SER A 76 -2.42 -14.24 -4.43
CA SER A 76 -1.45 -14.51 -5.49
C SER A 76 -1.87 -13.85 -6.81
N THR A 77 -3.14 -14.02 -7.20
CA THR A 77 -3.69 -13.39 -8.40
C THR A 77 -3.62 -11.87 -8.32
N ARG A 78 -3.95 -11.29 -7.16
CA ARG A 78 -3.86 -9.84 -6.94
C ARG A 78 -2.40 -9.35 -6.97
N SER A 79 -1.47 -10.10 -6.42
CA SER A 79 -0.04 -9.78 -6.46
C SER A 79 0.52 -9.82 -7.89
N GLN A 80 0.12 -10.79 -8.71
CA GLN A 80 0.54 -10.91 -10.09
C GLN A 80 0.04 -9.73 -10.96
N LEU A 81 -1.20 -9.28 -10.76
CA LEU A 81 -1.74 -8.12 -11.46
C LEU A 81 -1.05 -6.80 -11.08
N LEU A 82 -0.68 -6.64 -9.80
CA LEU A 82 0.08 -5.46 -9.37
C LEU A 82 1.50 -5.46 -9.99
N GLN A 83 2.16 -6.62 -10.04
CA GLN A 83 3.47 -6.74 -10.68
C GLN A 83 3.42 -6.43 -12.18
N SER A 84 2.38 -6.88 -12.90
CA SER A 84 2.27 -6.61 -14.34
C SER A 84 2.05 -5.12 -14.62
N ALA A 85 1.26 -4.43 -13.80
CA ALA A 85 1.07 -2.99 -13.88
C ALA A 85 2.38 -2.22 -13.61
N ASP A 86 3.13 -2.60 -12.57
CA ASP A 86 4.42 -1.98 -12.23
C ASP A 86 5.46 -2.14 -13.36
N VAL A 87 5.52 -3.33 -13.98
CA VAL A 87 6.41 -3.58 -15.12
C VAL A 87 6.04 -2.70 -16.32
N SER A 88 4.75 -2.51 -16.59
CA SER A 88 4.29 -1.67 -17.69
C SER A 88 4.64 -0.19 -17.45
N LEU A 89 4.39 0.32 -16.25
CA LEU A 89 4.73 1.69 -15.86
C LEU A 89 6.24 1.97 -15.91
N ARG A 90 7.07 0.99 -15.56
CA ARG A 90 8.54 1.11 -15.66
C ARG A 90 9.02 1.23 -17.10
N LYS A 91 8.46 0.43 -18.01
CA LYS A 91 8.78 0.50 -19.45
C LYS A 91 8.39 1.84 -20.05
N GLU A 92 7.19 2.34 -19.73
CA GLU A 92 6.73 3.64 -20.20
C GLU A 92 7.63 4.78 -19.70
N ASN A 93 8.00 4.75 -18.41
CA ASN A 93 8.95 5.72 -17.85
C ASN A 93 10.32 5.69 -18.54
N GLU A 94 10.81 4.52 -18.93
CA GLU A 94 12.06 4.39 -19.67
C GLU A 94 11.96 5.01 -21.07
N VAL A 95 10.85 4.76 -21.78
CA VAL A 95 10.57 5.37 -23.08
C VAL A 95 10.52 6.89 -22.96
N LEU A 96 9.76 7.42 -22.00
CA LEU A 96 9.66 8.85 -21.75
C LEU A 96 11.03 9.48 -21.45
N ARG A 97 11.88 8.81 -20.67
CA ARG A 97 13.25 9.28 -20.39
C ARG A 97 14.12 9.31 -21.64
N SER A 98 14.02 8.29 -22.50
CA SER A 98 14.77 8.25 -23.75
C SER A 98 14.35 9.37 -24.71
N GLU A 99 13.04 9.65 -24.78
CA GLU A 99 12.48 10.72 -25.61
C GLU A 99 12.89 12.11 -25.09
N LEU A 100 12.86 12.31 -23.77
CA LEU A 100 13.37 13.54 -23.14
C LEU A 100 14.85 13.76 -23.41
N MET A 101 15.67 12.70 -23.40
CA MET A 101 17.09 12.82 -23.74
C MET A 101 17.29 13.24 -25.19
N LYS A 102 16.50 12.66 -26.11
CA LYS A 102 16.51 13.05 -27.53
C LYS A 102 16.11 14.52 -27.71
N MET A 103 15.03 14.97 -27.07
CA MET A 103 14.61 16.37 -27.11
C MET A 103 15.70 17.31 -26.56
N LYS A 104 16.35 16.94 -25.46
CA LYS A 104 17.46 17.73 -24.89
C LYS A 104 18.63 17.88 -25.85
N LEU A 105 19.02 16.81 -26.55
CA LEU A 105 20.07 16.87 -27.57
C LEU A 105 19.69 17.83 -28.70
N TYR A 106 18.48 17.70 -29.24
CA TYR A 106 17.96 18.61 -30.26
C TYR A 106 17.98 20.09 -29.82
N ILE A 107 17.52 20.37 -28.60
CA ILE A 107 17.53 21.74 -28.05
C ILE A 107 18.98 22.24 -27.89
N SER A 108 19.88 21.40 -27.41
CA SER A 108 21.31 21.73 -27.26
C SER A 108 21.95 22.08 -28.60
N ASP A 109 21.68 21.31 -29.65
CA ASP A 109 22.19 21.58 -31.00
C ASP A 109 21.64 22.90 -31.55
N LEU A 110 20.35 23.17 -31.35
CA LEU A 110 19.73 24.44 -31.75
C LEU A 110 20.34 25.65 -31.01
N GLN A 111 20.59 25.51 -29.70
CA GLN A 111 21.24 26.55 -28.90
C GLN A 111 22.70 26.76 -29.30
N ASN A 112 23.42 25.70 -29.63
CA ASN A 112 24.81 25.77 -30.06
C ASN A 112 24.92 26.43 -31.45
N ASN A 113 24.01 26.11 -32.37
CA ASN A 113 23.93 26.76 -33.69
C ASN A 113 23.53 28.24 -33.58
N ASN A 114 22.60 28.59 -32.69
CA ASN A 114 22.27 30.00 -32.41
C ASN A 114 23.43 30.78 -31.78
N LYS A 115 24.26 30.16 -30.91
CA LYS A 115 25.47 30.79 -30.36
C LYS A 115 26.55 31.01 -31.44
N LYS A 116 26.69 30.08 -32.39
CA LYS A 116 27.61 30.22 -33.53
C LYS A 116 27.18 31.32 -34.50
N ASN A 117 25.88 31.42 -34.82
CA ASN A 117 25.35 32.50 -35.66
C ASN A 117 25.40 33.88 -35.01
N LYS A 118 25.32 33.97 -33.66
CA LYS A 118 25.47 35.25 -32.93
C LYS A 118 26.91 35.79 -32.90
N LYS A 119 27.92 34.97 -33.21
CA LYS A 119 29.34 35.37 -33.23
C LYS A 119 29.83 35.88 -34.60
N VAL A 120 29.02 35.76 -35.66
CA VAL A 120 29.40 36.16 -37.03
C VAL A 120 28.98 37.60 -37.34
N ILE A 121 28.21 38.27 -36.48
CA ILE A 121 27.79 39.66 -36.67
C ILE A 121 28.29 40.55 -35.50
N GLY A 122 29.53 41.02 -35.63
CA GLY A 122 30.04 42.30 -35.12
C GLY A 122 30.98 42.28 -33.88
N PRO A 123 31.87 43.28 -33.69
CA PRO A 123 32.52 44.19 -34.64
C PRO A 123 34.06 44.05 -34.64
N HIS A 124 34.69 44.49 -35.73
CA HIS A 124 36.14 44.62 -35.86
C HIS A 124 36.69 45.68 -34.88
N SER A 125 37.63 45.32 -34.02
CA SER A 125 38.63 46.28 -33.52
C SER A 125 39.89 45.57 -32.99
N SER A 126 41.00 45.98 -33.58
CA SER A 126 42.40 45.64 -33.32
C SER A 126 42.86 45.97 -31.89
N ALA A 127 43.71 45.14 -31.28
CA ALA A 127 44.94 45.56 -30.56
C ALA A 127 45.64 44.40 -29.80
N ASN A 128 46.92 44.23 -30.13
CA ASN A 128 48.06 43.69 -29.36
C ASN A 128 47.91 43.57 -27.81
N ASN A 129 48.32 42.43 -27.21
CA ASN A 129 49.69 42.21 -26.67
C ASN A 129 49.82 40.92 -25.83
N LYS A 130 51.05 40.40 -25.80
CA LYS A 130 51.58 39.22 -25.10
C LYS A 130 51.41 39.24 -23.58
N SER A 131 51.10 38.10 -22.96
CA SER A 131 51.97 37.36 -22.01
C SER A 131 51.22 36.26 -21.26
N SER A 132 51.92 35.15 -21.06
CA SER A 132 51.49 33.93 -20.39
C SER A 132 51.57 34.05 -18.86
N LYS A 133 50.57 33.52 -18.14
CA LYS A 133 50.65 32.79 -16.85
C LYS A 133 49.24 32.35 -16.42
N PRO A 134 49.01 31.06 -16.09
CA PRO A 134 47.73 30.60 -15.54
C PRO A 134 47.74 30.53 -14.00
N THR A 135 46.53 30.36 -13.45
CA THR A 135 46.16 30.04 -12.05
C THR A 135 45.84 31.23 -11.15
N THR A 136 44.56 31.61 -11.12
CA THR A 136 43.95 32.30 -9.98
C THR A 136 42.58 31.65 -9.77
N PHE A 137 42.61 30.43 -9.22
CA PHE A 137 41.42 29.71 -8.82
C PHE A 137 41.06 30.15 -7.39
N PHE A 138 39.85 30.70 -7.26
CA PHE A 138 39.10 30.93 -6.03
C PHE A 138 39.69 31.91 -5.01
N THR A 139 39.46 33.20 -5.22
CA THR A 139 39.14 34.08 -4.08
C THR A 139 37.99 35.00 -4.44
N SER A 140 37.04 35.13 -3.51
CA SER A 140 35.92 36.07 -3.49
C SER A 140 34.61 35.60 -4.13
N PHE A 141 33.76 34.96 -3.32
CA PHE A 141 32.41 35.48 -3.17
C PHE A 141 32.06 35.62 -1.69
N SER A 142 31.60 36.84 -1.42
CA SER A 142 31.24 37.47 -0.17
C SER A 142 30.31 36.67 0.74
N LYS A 143 30.56 36.84 2.03
CA LYS A 143 29.70 36.51 3.18
C LYS A 143 28.36 37.25 3.09
N THR A 144 27.38 36.79 2.32
CA THR A 144 25.96 37.21 2.47
C THR A 144 24.97 36.21 1.86
N LEU A 145 24.76 35.06 2.52
CA LEU A 145 23.54 34.26 2.35
C LEU A 145 22.96 33.82 3.71
N GLY A 146 23.11 34.66 4.73
CA GLY A 146 22.54 34.45 6.07
C GLY A 146 21.13 35.02 6.28
N LYS A 147 20.39 35.39 5.23
CA LYS A 147 19.11 36.13 5.36
C LYS A 147 17.90 35.54 4.60
N LEU A 148 17.95 34.28 4.19
CA LEU A 148 16.75 33.55 3.75
C LEU A 148 16.56 32.32 4.63
N ASN A 149 16.01 32.54 5.83
CA ASN A 149 15.45 31.47 6.66
C ASN A 149 14.21 32.02 7.40
N PRO A 150 12.98 31.80 6.91
CA PRO A 150 11.77 32.41 7.49
C PRO A 150 11.30 31.74 8.79
N PHE A 151 11.99 30.71 9.29
CA PHE A 151 11.60 29.96 10.49
C PHE A 151 12.51 30.16 11.71
N ARG A 152 13.44 31.13 11.68
CA ARG A 152 14.41 31.32 12.78
C ARG A 152 13.97 32.26 13.92
N HIS A 153 12.70 32.66 13.96
CA HIS A 153 12.13 33.43 15.09
C HIS A 153 10.84 32.80 15.65
N GLY A 154 10.76 31.47 15.64
CA GLY A 154 9.63 30.75 16.24
C GLY A 154 9.83 30.44 17.72
N SER A 155 10.09 31.44 18.57
CA SER A 155 10.04 31.27 20.04
C SER A 155 9.93 32.63 20.74
N LYS A 156 8.71 33.18 20.82
CA LYS A 156 8.39 34.19 21.83
C LYS A 156 6.92 34.08 22.23
N ASP A 157 6.73 33.50 23.41
CA ASP A 157 5.62 33.70 24.35
C ASP A 157 4.19 33.60 23.82
N THR A 158 3.58 32.42 23.97
CA THR A 158 2.11 32.27 24.06
C THR A 158 1.74 31.67 25.42
N SER A 159 2.16 32.30 26.51
CA SER A 159 1.51 32.10 27.82
C SER A 159 0.26 32.99 27.87
N ASN A 160 -0.87 32.48 27.37
CA ASN A 160 -2.25 32.82 27.75
C ASN A 160 -3.20 32.24 26.69
N ILE A 161 -3.53 30.96 26.82
CA ILE A 161 -4.83 30.45 26.34
C ILE A 161 -5.37 29.58 27.48
N ASP A 162 -6.44 30.12 28.05
CA ASP A 162 -7.35 29.57 29.04
C ASP A 162 -7.88 28.18 28.65
N ASP A 163 -8.18 27.39 29.68
CA ASP A 163 -8.60 26.00 29.65
C ASP A 163 -9.94 25.81 28.91
N GLY A 164 -10.04 24.84 28.00
CA GLY A 164 -11.24 24.69 27.18
C GLY A 164 -11.21 23.60 26.13
N SER A 165 -11.19 22.33 26.58
CA SER A 165 -11.59 21.13 25.83
C SER A 165 -10.89 20.87 24.48
N CYS A 166 -9.88 19.99 24.46
CA CYS A 166 -9.44 19.35 23.21
C CYS A 166 -8.83 17.96 23.46
N VAL A 167 -9.65 16.96 23.14
CA VAL A 167 -9.34 15.57 22.73
C VAL A 167 -7.88 15.10 22.84
N ASP A 168 -7.60 14.24 23.83
CA ASP A 168 -6.35 13.49 23.94
C ASP A 168 -6.30 12.37 22.89
N LEU A 169 -5.68 12.65 21.74
CA LEU A 169 -5.20 11.62 20.82
C LEU A 169 -3.94 10.98 21.42
N THR A 170 -4.15 9.97 22.26
CA THR A 170 -3.10 9.09 22.76
C THR A 170 -2.26 8.50 21.62
N LYS A 171 -0.99 8.90 21.58
CA LYS A 171 0.08 8.44 20.66
C LYS A 171 0.32 6.93 20.75
N PRO A 172 0.80 6.28 19.66
CA PRO A 172 1.04 4.84 19.64
C PRO A 172 2.23 4.44 20.52
N ARG A 173 1.99 3.51 21.44
CA ARG A 173 2.96 2.95 22.40
C ARG A 173 4.03 2.12 21.68
N ARG A 174 5.25 2.67 21.56
CA ARG A 174 6.47 1.96 21.15
C ARG A 174 6.74 0.80 22.13
N ARG A 175 6.51 -0.46 21.72
CA ARG A 175 6.93 -1.64 22.47
C ARG A 175 8.46 -1.78 22.39
N ARG A 176 9.15 -1.55 23.51
CA ARG A 176 10.56 -1.85 23.67
C ARG A 176 10.70 -3.37 23.88
N PHE A 177 11.50 -4.02 23.04
CA PHE A 177 11.94 -5.39 23.25
C PHE A 177 12.94 -5.42 24.41
N SER A 178 12.76 -6.34 25.35
CA SER A 178 13.78 -6.68 26.34
C SER A 178 14.16 -8.14 26.10
N ILE A 179 15.44 -8.36 25.83
CA ILE A 179 16.08 -9.68 25.82
C ILE A 179 16.64 -9.95 27.23
N SER A 180 16.49 -11.18 27.71
CA SER A 180 17.35 -11.83 28.71
C SER A 180 17.11 -13.33 28.60
#